data_AF-A0A931RNR3-F1
#
_entry.id   AF-A0A931RNR3-F1
#
_cell.length_a   1.000
_cell.length_b   1.000
_cell.length_c   1.000
_cell.angle_alpha   90.00
_cell.angle_beta   90.00
_cell.angle_gamma   90.00
#
_symmetry.space_group_name_H-M   'P 1'
#
loop_
_entity.id
_entity.type
_entity.pdbx_description
1 polymer ?
#
loop_
_entity_poly.entity_id
_entity_poly.type
_entity_poly.pdbx_seq_one_letter_code
_entity_poly.pdbx_strand_id
1 'polypeptide(L)'
;MFKPAKEDLERPVKVRDLIEFKDELGDFLDEKMATKQDLVAYKDEIMMGQDKISKKLDQVLTEQASIGGRLDEHGERIERLEARASA
;
A
#
# COMPACT_ATOMS: atom_id res chain seq x y z
N MET A 1 27.97 8.50 11.13
CA MET A 1 28.10 9.84 10.49
C MET A 1 29.37 10.48 11.02
N PHE A 2 30.41 10.54 10.20
CA PHE A 2 31.68 11.19 10.55
C PHE A 2 31.43 12.68 10.81
N LYS A 3 31.78 13.16 12.00
CA LYS A 3 31.72 14.58 12.36
C LYS A 3 33.16 15.03 12.69
N PRO A 4 33.87 15.65 11.73
CA PRO A 4 35.25 16.05 11.96
C PRO A 4 35.32 17.16 13.02
N ALA A 5 36.34 17.09 13.89
CA ALA A 5 36.67 18.17 14.81
C ALA A 5 37.32 19.34 14.05
N LYS A 6 37.43 20.51 14.68
CA LYS A 6 38.11 21.67 14.06
C LYS A 6 39.57 21.36 13.73
N GLU A 7 40.28 20.59 14.56
CA GLU A 7 41.65 20.15 14.25
C GLU A 7 41.74 19.20 13.04
N ASP A 8 40.68 18.43 12.74
CA ASP A 8 40.66 17.51 11.60
C ASP A 8 40.55 18.23 10.25
N LEU A 9 40.10 19.49 10.27
CA LEU A 9 39.97 20.34 9.07
C LEU A 9 41.28 21.04 8.71
N GLU A 10 42.22 21.15 9.65
CA GLU A 10 43.51 21.84 9.46
C GLU A 10 44.64 20.89 9.03
N ARG A 11 44.48 19.57 9.22
CA ARG A 11 45.47 18.58 8.79
C ARG A 11 45.39 18.30 7.28
N PRO A 12 46.52 18.06 6.59
CA PRO A 12 46.51 17.69 5.18
C PRO A 12 45.79 16.35 4.96
N VAL A 13 44.87 16.33 4.00
CA VAL A 13 44.11 15.13 3.61
C VAL A 13 45.05 14.09 3.02
N LYS A 14 44.97 12.86 3.52
CA LYS A 14 45.75 11.72 3.00
C LYS A 14 44.91 10.91 2.02
N VAL A 15 45.58 10.23 1.09
CA VAL A 15 44.93 9.29 0.15
C VAL A 15 44.12 8.23 0.90
N ARG A 16 44.60 7.79 2.06
CA ARG A 16 43.88 6.84 2.93
C ARG A 16 42.53 7.39 3.38
N ASP A 17 42.46 8.66 3.78
CA ASP A 17 41.22 9.30 4.22
C ASP A 17 40.19 9.32 3.08
N LEU A 18 40.64 9.50 1.83
CA LEU A 18 39.78 9.45 0.65
C LEU A 18 39.27 8.04 0.34
N ILE A 19 40.08 7.01 0.60
CA ILE A 19 39.68 5.61 0.44
C ILE A 19 38.62 5.26 1.49
N GLU A 20 38.86 5.59 2.76
CA GLU A 20 37.90 5.34 3.84
C GLU A 20 36.57 6.07 3.58
N PHE A 21 36.62 7.34 3.14
CA PHE A 21 35.41 8.07 2.75
C PHE A 21 34.66 7.42 1.58
N LYS A 22 35.38 6.94 0.56
CA LYS A 22 34.78 6.25 -0.59
C LYS A 22 34.07 4.97 -0.15
N ASP A 23 34.69 4.20 0.74
CA ASP A 23 34.13 2.95 1.24
C ASP A 23 32.87 3.23 2.09
N GLU A 24 32.92 4.21 3.01
CA GLU A 24 31.74 4.66 3.78
C GLU A 24 30.60 5.15 2.85
N LEU A 25 30.94 5.87 1.78
CA LEU A 25 29.97 6.31 0.79
C LEU A 25 29.35 5.13 0.02
N GLY A 26 30.15 4.09 -0.26
CA GLY A 26 29.69 2.84 -0.84
C GLY A 26 28.66 2.14 0.03
N ASP A 27 29.01 1.91 1.30
CA ASP A 27 28.13 1.27 2.29
C ASP A 27 26.81 2.05 2.45
N PHE A 28 26.89 3.39 2.51
CA PHE A 28 25.72 4.25 2.58
C PHE A 28 24.81 4.13 1.34
N LEU A 29 25.38 4.03 0.15
CA LEU A 29 24.62 3.86 -1.08
C LEU A 29 23.95 2.48 -1.13
N ASP A 30 24.64 1.44 -0.68
CA ASP A 30 24.10 0.07 -0.63
C ASP A 30 22.94 -0.02 0.36
N GLU A 31 23.07 0.53 1.57
CA GLU A 31 21.99 0.61 2.57
C GLU A 31 20.76 1.37 2.01
N LYS A 32 21.00 2.50 1.34
CA LYS A 32 19.94 3.30 0.73
C LYS A 32 19.25 2.56 -0.41
N MET A 33 19.99 1.78 -1.19
CA MET A 33 19.44 0.95 -2.26
C MET A 33 18.61 -0.20 -1.72
N ALA A 34 19.06 -0.86 -0.65
CA ALA A 34 18.29 -1.90 0.05
C ALA A 34 16.98 -1.32 0.60
N THR A 35 17.04 -0.19 1.30
CA THR A 35 15.84 0.50 1.83
C THR A 35 14.87 0.87 0.70
N LYS A 36 15.37 1.32 -0.45
CA LYS A 36 14.54 1.64 -1.62
C LYS A 36 13.85 0.39 -2.18
N GLN A 37 14.54 -0.74 -2.23
CA GLN A 37 13.96 -2.01 -2.69
C GLN A 37 12.85 -2.48 -1.74
N ASP A 38 13.08 -2.39 -0.43
CA ASP A 38 12.06 -2.73 0.58
C ASP A 38 10.81 -1.86 0.43
N LEU A 39 10.98 -0.54 0.22
CA LEU A 39 9.85 0.37 -0.01
C LEU A 39 9.07 0.03 -1.29
N VAL A 40 9.75 -0.42 -2.36
CA VAL A 40 9.07 -0.89 -3.57
C VAL A 40 8.27 -2.16 -3.28
N ALA A 41 8.84 -3.11 -2.55
CA ALA A 41 8.14 -4.34 -2.17
C ALA A 41 6.89 -4.04 -1.33
N TYR A 42 7.01 -3.18 -0.30
CA TYR A 42 5.87 -2.74 0.51
C TYR A 42 4.79 -2.04 -0.33
N LYS A 43 5.19 -1.20 -1.29
CA LYS A 43 4.24 -0.54 -2.19
C LYS A 43 3.47 -1.57 -3.01
N ASP A 44 4.15 -2.57 -3.56
CA ASP A 44 3.53 -3.61 -4.37
C ASP A 44 2.56 -4.46 -3.54
N GLU A 45 2.91 -4.79 -2.29
CA GLU A 45 2.02 -5.47 -1.35
C GLU A 45 0.75 -4.67 -1.05
N ILE A 46 0.88 -3.37 -0.81
CA ILE A 46 -0.26 -2.46 -0.60
C ILE A 46 -1.17 -2.45 -1.83
N MET A 47 -0.60 -2.34 -3.04
CA MET A 47 -1.38 -2.34 -4.28
C MET A 47 -2.13 -3.66 -4.49
N MET A 48 -1.49 -4.81 -4.23
CA MET A 48 -2.16 -6.11 -4.27
C MET A 48 -3.28 -6.22 -3.23
N GLY A 49 -3.09 -5.63 -2.04
CA GLY A 49 -4.11 -5.55 -1.01
C GLY A 49 -5.32 -4.72 -1.46
N GLN A 50 -5.08 -3.54 -2.05
CA GLN A 50 -6.12 -2.68 -2.59
C GLN A 50 -6.93 -3.37 -3.69
N ASP A 51 -6.28 -4.06 -4.63
CA ASP A 51 -6.95 -4.82 -5.68
C ASP A 51 -7.88 -5.92 -5.12
N LYS A 52 -7.42 -6.63 -4.08
CA LYS A 52 -8.23 -7.65 -3.41
C LYS A 52 -9.45 -7.03 -2.73
N ILE A 53 -9.29 -5.89 -2.06
CA ILE A 53 -10.38 -5.18 -1.40
C ILE A 53 -11.38 -4.68 -2.44
N SER A 54 -10.92 -4.08 -3.55
CA SER A 54 -11.77 -3.61 -4.63
C SER A 54 -12.63 -4.73 -5.20
N LYS A 55 -12.05 -5.90 -5.49
CA LYS A 55 -12.79 -7.06 -5.99
C LYS A 55 -13.86 -7.55 -5.00
N LYS A 56 -13.54 -7.56 -3.71
CA LYS A 56 -14.52 -7.92 -2.67
C LYS A 56 -15.65 -6.89 -2.58
N LEU A 57 -15.35 -5.61 -2.73
CA LEU A 57 -16.36 -4.56 -2.74
C LEU A 57 -17.31 -4.73 -3.93
N ASP A 58 -16.78 -5.00 -5.13
CA ASP A 58 -17.60 -5.25 -6.31
C ASP A 58 -18.53 -6.46 -6.14
N GLN A 59 -18.02 -7.53 -5.52
CA GLN A 59 -18.83 -8.71 -5.17
C GLN A 59 -19.97 -8.34 -4.21
N VAL A 60 -19.67 -7.64 -3.12
CA VAL A 60 -20.67 -7.21 -2.15
C VAL A 60 -21.73 -6.31 -2.78
N LEU A 61 -21.32 -5.35 -3.63
CA LEU A 61 -22.26 -4.47 -4.33
C LEU A 61 -23.18 -5.25 -5.29
N THR A 62 -22.64 -6.25 -5.97
CA THR A 62 -23.42 -7.14 -6.86
C THR A 62 -24.43 -7.96 -6.06
N GLU A 63 -24.01 -8.54 -4.94
CA GLU A 63 -24.90 -9.30 -4.04
C GLU A 63 -25.99 -8.39 -3.45
N GLN A 64 -25.63 -7.18 -3.04
CA GLN A 64 -26.58 -6.21 -2.49
C GLN A 64 -27.64 -5.80 -3.53
N ALA A 65 -27.25 -5.59 -4.79
CA ALA A 65 -28.19 -5.30 -5.87
C ALA A 65 -29.15 -6.48 -6.13
N SER A 66 -28.64 -7.71 -6.11
CA SER A 66 -29.46 -8.93 -6.26
C SER A 66 -30.47 -9.09 -5.10
N ILE A 67 -30.04 -8.83 -3.86
CA ILE A 67 -30.91 -8.85 -2.69
C ILE A 67 -31.99 -7.77 -2.81
N GLY A 68 -31.63 -6.56 -3.22
CA GLY A 68 -32.58 -5.47 -3.47
C GLY A 68 -33.68 -5.87 -4.46
N GLY A 69 -33.30 -6.38 -5.63
CA GLY A 69 -34.28 -6.83 -6.63
C GLY A 69 -35.21 -7.93 -6.11
N ARG A 70 -34.69 -8.89 -5.34
CA ARG A 70 -35.52 -9.93 -4.71
C ARG A 70 -36.48 -9.36 -3.67
N LEU A 71 -36.06 -8.34 -2.92
CA LEU A 71 -36.91 -7.67 -1.93
C LEU A 71 -38.06 -6.96 -2.63
N ASP A 72 -37.79 -6.29 -3.75
CA ASP A 72 -38.81 -5.63 -4.58
C ASP A 72 -39.82 -6.65 -5.12
N GLU A 73 -39.35 -7.77 -5.70
CA GLU A 73 -40.21 -8.87 -6.17
C GLU A 73 -41.09 -9.45 -5.05
N HIS A 74 -40.51 -9.62 -3.86
CA HIS A 74 -41.26 -10.09 -2.69
C HIS A 74 -42.32 -9.07 -2.26
N GLY A 75 -42.00 -7.77 -2.27
CA GLY A 75 -42.94 -6.68 -2.01
C GLY A 75 -44.14 -6.73 -2.96
N GLU A 76 -43.89 -6.76 -4.27
CA GLU A 76 -44.95 -6.86 -5.29
C GLU A 76 -45.81 -8.13 -5.14
N ARG A 77 -45.20 -9.23 -4.70
CA ARG A 77 -45.92 -10.48 -4.47
C ARG A 77 -46.83 -10.38 -3.25
N ILE A 78 -46.38 -9.73 -2.18
CA ILE A 78 -47.18 -9.48 -0.98
C ILE A 78 -48.40 -8.63 -1.34
N GLU A 79 -48.20 -7.49 -2.02
CA GLU A 79 -49.29 -6.61 -2.45
C GLU A 79 -50.34 -7.35 -3.28
N ARG A 80 -49.90 -8.19 -4.23
CA ARG A 80 -50.81 -9.01 -5.05
C ARG A 80 -51.60 -10.03 -4.23
N LEU A 81 -51.01 -10.62 -3.19
CA LEU A 81 -51.68 -11.59 -2.33
C LEU A 81 -52.69 -10.89 -1.40
N GLU A 82 -52.33 -9.73 -0.86
CA GLU A 82 -53.23 -8.92 -0.03
C GLU A 82 -54.46 -8.43 -0.81
N ALA A 83 -54.25 -7.96 -2.04
CA ALA A 83 -55.33 -7.57 -2.93
C ALA A 83 -56.27 -8.74 -3.25
N ARG A 84 -55.74 -9.95 -3.46
CA ARG A 84 -56.54 -11.16 -3.68
C ARG A 84 -57.29 -11.63 -2.45
N ALA A 85 -56.72 -11.46 -1.25
CA ALA A 85 -57.36 -11.85 0.00
C ALA A 85 -58.50 -10.88 0.39
N SER A 86 -58.46 -9.65 -0.12
CA SER A 86 -59.45 -8.60 0.16
C SER A 86 -60.59 -8.51 -0.87
N ALA A 87 -60.54 -9.32 -1.94
CA ALA A 87 -61.52 -9.37 -3.03
C ALA A 87 -62.47 -10.57 -2.88
#